data_AF-A0A8D2HVE6-F1
#
_entry.id   AF-A0A8D2HVE6-F1
#
_cell.length_a   1.000
_cell.length_b   1.000
_cell.length_c   1.000
_cell.angle_alpha   90.00
_cell.angle_beta   90.00
_cell.angle_gamma   90.00
#
_symmetry.space_group_name_H-M   'P 1'
#
loop_
_entity.id
_entity.type
_entity.pdbx_description
1 polymer ?
#
loop_
_entity_poly.entity_id
_entity_poly.type
_entity_poly.pdbx_seq_one_letter_code
_entity_poly.pdbx_strand_id
1 'polypeptide(L)'
;MALLPVALLLIAMLLPSLPAEGKDPAFTSLLTSQTQVQMEIVNKHNELRKSVSPRASNMLKMEWNREATQNAQKWANKCTLQHSGPEDRQTSMYEQIFVEQ
;
A
#
# COMPACT_ATOMS: atom_id res chain seq x y z
N MET A 1 7.52 52.89 -14.35
CA MET A 1 6.46 51.85 -14.32
C MET A 1 7.03 50.46 -14.60
N ALA A 2 8.07 50.03 -13.85
CA ALA A 2 8.70 48.71 -14.04
C ALA A 2 8.75 47.88 -12.75
N LEU A 3 8.23 48.41 -11.63
CA LEU A 3 8.32 47.79 -10.32
C LEU A 3 7.45 46.52 -10.21
N LEU A 4 6.25 46.56 -10.80
CA LEU A 4 5.28 45.45 -10.83
C LEU A 4 5.77 44.22 -11.61
N PRO A 5 6.27 44.34 -12.87
CA PRO A 5 6.76 43.18 -13.60
C PRO A 5 8.02 42.57 -12.99
N VAL A 6 8.89 43.39 -12.41
CA VAL A 6 10.10 42.90 -11.69
C VAL A 6 9.70 42.14 -10.42
N ALA A 7 8.71 42.63 -9.66
CA ALA A 7 8.20 41.93 -8.49
C ALA A 7 7.56 40.57 -8.82
N LEU A 8 6.81 40.47 -9.93
CA LEU A 8 6.20 39.23 -10.41
C LEU A 8 7.24 38.16 -10.79
N LEU A 9 8.32 38.57 -11.45
CA LEU A 9 9.43 37.67 -11.81
C LEU A 9 10.18 37.15 -10.57
N LEU A 10 10.35 38.00 -9.56
CA LEU A 10 10.97 37.59 -8.29
C LEU A 10 10.11 36.59 -7.52
N ILE A 11 8.79 36.77 -7.48
CA ILE A 11 7.85 35.83 -6.83
C ILE A 11 7.87 34.46 -7.53
N ALA A 12 7.95 34.44 -8.87
CA ALA A 12 8.06 33.19 -9.63
C ALA A 12 9.36 32.43 -9.37
N MET A 13 10.47 33.12 -9.07
CA MET A 13 11.74 32.49 -8.68
C MET A 13 11.81 32.09 -7.20
N LEU A 14 11.01 32.74 -6.34
CA LEU A 14 10.89 32.43 -4.91
C LEU A 14 9.87 31.32 -4.62
N LEU A 15 9.04 30.94 -5.58
CA LEU A 15 8.28 29.70 -5.53
C LEU A 15 9.28 28.54 -5.59
N PRO A 16 9.55 27.81 -4.49
CA PRO A 16 10.30 26.57 -4.60
C PRO A 16 9.60 25.74 -5.67
N SER A 17 10.34 25.36 -6.71
CA SER A 17 9.89 24.42 -7.72
C SER A 17 9.25 23.25 -7.00
N LEU A 18 7.92 23.19 -7.02
CA LEU A 18 7.20 22.06 -6.45
C LEU A 18 7.79 20.85 -7.15
N PRO A 19 8.35 19.87 -6.41
CA PRO A 19 8.68 18.62 -7.03
C PRO A 19 7.38 18.12 -7.64
N ALA A 20 7.32 18.10 -8.97
CA ALA A 20 6.29 17.36 -9.66
C ALA A 20 6.53 15.92 -9.22
N GLU A 21 5.79 15.48 -8.20
CA GLU A 21 5.75 14.11 -7.75
C GLU A 21 5.15 13.35 -8.94
N GLY A 22 6.01 12.98 -9.88
CA GLY A 22 5.66 12.29 -11.10
C GLY A 22 5.16 10.92 -10.70
N LYS A 23 3.86 10.81 -10.42
CA LYS A 23 3.18 9.55 -10.16
C LYS A 23 3.31 8.71 -11.42
N ASP A 24 4.28 7.81 -11.42
CA ASP A 24 4.43 6.80 -12.44
C ASP A 24 3.09 6.04 -12.53
N PRO A 25 2.41 6.06 -13.70
CA PRO A 25 1.13 5.38 -13.87
C PRO A 25 1.26 3.87 -13.64
N ALA A 26 2.41 3.27 -13.97
CA ALA A 26 2.65 1.86 -13.70
C ALA A 26 2.68 1.60 -12.19
N PHE A 27 3.45 2.38 -11.44
CA PHE A 27 3.47 2.28 -9.96
C PHE A 27 2.10 2.55 -9.34
N THR A 28 1.37 3.57 -9.83
CA THR A 28 0.04 3.92 -9.34
C THR A 28 -0.94 2.75 -9.49
N SER A 29 -0.83 1.99 -10.59
CA SER A 29 -1.66 0.81 -10.83
C SER A 29 -1.43 -0.34 -9.83
N LEU A 30 -0.28 -0.35 -9.15
CA LEU A 30 0.09 -1.37 -8.16
C LEU A 30 -0.29 -0.98 -6.72
N LEU A 31 -0.86 0.21 -6.50
CA LEU A 31 -1.19 0.67 -5.16
C LEU A 31 -2.28 -0.20 -4.53
N THR A 32 -1.98 -0.73 -3.33
CA THR A 32 -2.91 -1.54 -2.53
C THR A 32 -4.05 -0.73 -1.92
N SER A 33 -4.09 0.60 -2.13
CA SER A 33 -5.28 1.41 -1.86
C SER A 33 -6.40 1.18 -2.87
N GLN A 34 -6.11 0.59 -4.04
CA GLN A 34 -7.11 0.25 -5.05
C GLN A 34 -7.75 -1.10 -4.75
N THR A 35 -9.07 -1.15 -4.68
CA THR A 35 -9.83 -2.39 -4.38
C THR A 35 -9.52 -3.53 -5.37
N GLN A 36 -9.25 -3.22 -6.64
CA GLN A 36 -8.92 -4.24 -7.64
C GLN A 36 -7.62 -4.98 -7.30
N VAL A 37 -6.58 -4.25 -6.87
CA VAL A 37 -5.31 -4.83 -6.43
C VAL A 37 -5.50 -5.66 -5.16
N GLN A 38 -6.30 -5.18 -4.21
CA GLN A 38 -6.63 -5.92 -2.99
C GLN A 38 -7.30 -7.27 -3.31
N MET A 39 -8.28 -7.25 -4.23
CA MET A 39 -8.97 -8.46 -4.68
C MET A 39 -8.02 -9.42 -5.41
N GLU A 40 -7.17 -8.91 -6.31
CA GLU A 40 -6.18 -9.72 -7.02
C GLU A 40 -5.25 -10.46 -6.04
N ILE A 41 -4.72 -9.72 -5.05
CA ILE A 41 -3.85 -10.28 -4.01
C ILE A 41 -4.59 -11.40 -3.26
N VAL A 42 -5.77 -11.13 -2.71
CA VAL A 42 -6.52 -12.12 -1.90
C VAL A 42 -6.92 -13.33 -2.73
N ASN A 43 -7.41 -13.12 -3.95
CA ASN A 43 -7.81 -14.21 -4.84
C ASN A 43 -6.61 -15.10 -5.18
N LYS A 44 -5.46 -14.49 -5.51
CA LYS A 44 -4.26 -15.25 -5.83
C LYS A 44 -3.78 -16.11 -4.66
N HIS A 45 -3.79 -15.56 -3.44
CA HIS A 45 -3.45 -16.32 -2.24
C HIS A 45 -4.43 -17.48 -2.01
N ASN A 46 -5.73 -17.24 -2.16
CA ASN A 46 -6.76 -18.27 -1.96
C ASN A 46 -6.70 -19.39 -3.02
N GLU A 47 -6.41 -19.07 -4.29
CA GLU A 47 -6.17 -20.08 -5.34
C GLU A 47 -5.01 -21.01 -4.98
N LEU A 48 -3.90 -20.45 -4.51
CA LEU A 48 -2.72 -21.21 -4.10
C LEU A 48 -3.01 -22.04 -2.84
N ARG A 49 -3.67 -21.46 -1.83
CA ARG A 49 -4.10 -22.17 -0.61
C ARG A 49 -5.02 -23.35 -0.90
N LYS A 50 -5.91 -23.22 -1.89
CA LYS A 50 -6.84 -24.27 -2.30
C LYS A 50 -6.17 -25.41 -3.08
N SER A 51 -5.03 -25.15 -3.72
CA SER A 51 -4.35 -26.09 -4.62
C SER A 51 -3.15 -26.81 -3.99
N VAL A 52 -2.93 -26.66 -2.69
CA VAL A 52 -1.84 -27.34 -1.97
C VAL A 52 -1.93 -28.87 -2.06
N SER A 53 -0.77 -29.53 -2.11
CA SER A 53 -0.63 -30.98 -2.09
C SER A 53 0.37 -31.41 -1.01
N PRO A 54 0.01 -32.31 -0.08
CA PRO A 54 -1.31 -32.96 0.05
C PRO A 54 -2.42 -31.95 0.41
N ARG A 55 -3.68 -32.32 0.15
CA ARG A 55 -4.84 -31.46 0.47
C ARG A 55 -4.88 -31.18 1.97
N ALA A 56 -4.99 -29.91 2.34
CA ALA A 56 -5.17 -29.49 3.72
C ALA A 56 -6.60 -29.77 4.21
N SER A 57 -6.74 -30.17 5.47
CA SER A 57 -8.03 -30.49 6.10
C SER A 57 -8.77 -29.26 6.65
N ASN A 58 -8.07 -28.17 6.95
CA ASN A 58 -8.60 -27.00 7.66
C ASN A 58 -8.00 -25.67 7.14
N MET A 59 -7.75 -25.57 5.83
CA MET A 59 -7.17 -24.36 5.24
C MET A 59 -8.20 -23.22 5.18
N LEU A 60 -8.08 -22.24 6.08
CA LEU A 60 -8.96 -21.07 6.11
C LEU A 60 -8.91 -20.24 4.81
N LYS A 61 -9.99 -19.54 4.49
CA LYS A 61 -10.03 -18.60 3.37
C LYS A 61 -9.48 -17.25 3.83
N MET A 62 -8.60 -16.63 3.05
CA MET A 62 -8.08 -15.29 3.34
C MET A 62 -9.09 -14.22 2.94
N GLU A 63 -9.12 -13.14 3.73
CA GLU A 63 -9.82 -11.89 3.44
C GLU A 63 -8.88 -10.69 3.55
N TRP A 64 -9.28 -9.56 2.96
CA TRP A 64 -8.52 -8.32 3.05
C TRP A 64 -8.72 -7.66 4.41
N ASN A 65 -7.63 -7.43 5.15
CA ASN A 65 -7.69 -6.82 6.47
C ASN A 65 -7.12 -5.39 6.51
N ARG A 66 -7.91 -4.47 7.06
CA ARG A 66 -7.58 -3.04 7.11
C ARG A 66 -6.41 -2.74 8.05
N GLU A 67 -6.33 -3.36 9.22
CA GLU A 67 -5.26 -3.11 10.18
C GLU A 67 -3.92 -3.65 9.67
N ALA A 68 -3.92 -4.86 9.10
CA ALA A 68 -2.74 -5.43 8.45
C ALA A 68 -2.22 -4.52 7.32
N THR A 69 -3.12 -3.95 6.52
CA THR A 69 -2.78 -2.96 5.47
C THR A 69 -2.11 -1.73 6.06
N GLN A 70 -2.65 -1.18 7.15
CA GLN A 70 -2.09 0.00 7.81
C GLN A 70 -0.71 -0.28 8.39
N ASN A 71 -0.51 -1.43 9.02
CA ASN A 71 0.79 -1.85 9.55
C ASN A 71 1.81 -2.03 8.43
N ALA A 72 1.43 -2.70 7.34
CA ALA A 72 2.28 -2.88 6.17
C ALA A 72 2.69 -1.55 5.54
N GLN A 73 1.75 -0.60 5.37
CA GLN A 73 2.04 0.73 4.83
C GLN A 73 2.97 1.52 5.75
N LYS A 74 2.74 1.51 7.07
CA LYS A 74 3.62 2.15 8.05
C LYS A 74 5.05 1.63 7.95
N TRP A 75 5.22 0.32 7.76
CA TRP A 75 6.54 -0.28 7.59
C TRP A 75 7.17 0.07 6.24
N ALA A 76 6.44 -0.08 5.14
CA ALA A 76 6.92 0.23 3.79
C ALA A 76 7.39 1.69 3.65
N ASN A 77 6.71 2.62 4.32
CA ASN A 77 7.07 4.04 4.35
C ASN A 77 8.44 4.33 5.00
N LYS A 78 9.02 3.38 5.76
CA LYS A 78 10.38 3.51 6.29
C LYS A 78 11.44 3.29 5.20
N CYS A 79 11.05 2.75 4.04
CA CYS A 79 11.93 2.46 2.90
C CYS A 79 13.15 1.60 3.27
N THR A 80 12.99 0.71 4.25
CA THR A 80 14.02 -0.24 4.67
C THR A 80 13.70 -1.64 4.13
N LEU A 81 14.64 -2.22 3.38
CA LEU A 81 14.48 -3.56 2.81
C LEU A 81 14.81 -4.64 3.85
N GLN A 82 14.06 -4.68 4.94
CA GLN A 82 14.20 -5.66 6.02
C GLN A 82 12.82 -5.96 6.65
N HIS A 83 12.75 -6.99 7.49
CA HIS A 83 11.52 -7.32 8.22
C HIS A 83 11.22 -6.33 9.35
N SER A 84 9.94 -6.10 9.61
CA SER A 84 9.47 -5.36 10.78
C SER A 84 9.58 -6.18 12.07
N GLY A 85 9.61 -5.50 13.21
CA GLY A 85 9.49 -6.14 14.51
C GLY A 85 8.14 -6.85 14.67
N PRO A 86 8.00 -7.87 15.53
CA PRO A 86 6.72 -8.51 15.83
C PRO A 86 5.65 -7.54 16.37
N GLU A 87 6.07 -6.52 17.13
CA GLU A 87 5.22 -5.46 17.68
C GLU A 87 4.54 -4.61 16.60
N ASP A 88 5.20 -4.44 15.44
CA ASP A 88 4.67 -3.70 14.29
C ASP A 88 3.69 -4.54 13.46
N ARG A 89 3.45 -5.80 13.81
CA ARG A 89 2.63 -6.76 13.03
C ARG A 89 1.32 -7.18 13.71
N GLN A 90 0.99 -6.55 14.83
CA GLN A 90 -0.20 -6.90 15.62
C GLN A 90 -1.49 -6.39 14.99
N THR A 91 -2.52 -7.24 14.98
CA THR A 91 -3.89 -6.90 14.56
C THR A 91 -4.86 -7.34 15.65
N SER A 92 -5.93 -6.59 15.86
CA SER A 92 -6.92 -6.83 16.90
C SER A 92 -7.82 -8.04 16.63
N MET A 93 -7.99 -8.46 15.36
CA MET A 93 -8.95 -9.51 14.96
C MET A 93 -8.36 -10.51 13.95
N TYR A 94 -8.14 -11.75 14.38
CA TYR A 94 -7.70 -12.86 13.51
C TYR A 94 -8.82 -13.33 12.54
N GLU A 95 -10.08 -13.37 12.99
CA GLU A 95 -11.27 -13.70 12.18
C GLU A 95 -11.47 -12.79 10.96
N GLN A 96 -10.90 -11.58 10.95
CA GLN A 96 -11.03 -10.64 9.83
C GLN A 96 -9.89 -10.78 8.80
N ILE A 97 -8.94 -11.69 9.03
CA ILE A 97 -7.87 -12.04 8.08
C ILE A 97 -8.17 -13.40 7.44
N PHE A 98 -8.77 -14.29 8.22
CA PHE A 98 -9.11 -15.63 7.80
C PHE A 98 -10.54 -15.98 8.21
N VAL A 99 -11.35 -16.39 7.24
CA VAL A 99 -12.71 -16.90 7.46
C VAL A 99 -12.76 -18.40 7.21
N GLU A 100 -13.71 -19.09 7.83
CA GLU A 100 -14.00 -20.49 7.51
C GLU A 100 -14.47 -20.60 6.03
N GLN A 101 -14.08 -21.69 5.37
CA GLN A 101 -14.38 -21.95 3.96
C GLN A 101 -15.83 -22.38 3.76
#